data_AF-A0A7Y8F7D3-F1
#
_entry.id   AF-A0A7Y8F7D3-F1
#
_cell.length_a   1.000
_cell.length_b   1.000
_cell.length_c   1.000
_cell.angle_alpha   90.00
_cell.angle_beta   90.00
_cell.angle_gamma   90.00
#
_symmetry.space_group_name_H-M   'P 1'
#
loop_
_entity.id
_entity.type
_entity.pdbx_description
1 polymer ?
#
loop_
_entity_poly.entity_id
_entity_poly.type
_entity_poly.pdbx_seq_one_letter_code
_entity_poly.pdbx_strand_id
1 'polypeptide(L)' 'IGAGGHAIEVVNGHQPAAQVGSLAILAREFGLLVSAGSDFHGPGGWSEIGEYRAVPEDLPLLWGRFKHDPIIASV' A
#
# COMPACT_ATOMS: atom_id res chain seq x y z
N ILE A 1 -15.12 -11.95 5.66
CA ILE A 1 -13.79 -12.50 5.28
C ILE A 1 -13.84 -14.03 5.25
N GLY A 2 -14.28 -14.63 4.14
CA GLY A 2 -14.41 -16.10 4.02
C GLY A 2 -13.20 -16.80 3.41
N ALA A 3 -12.32 -16.06 2.71
CA ALA A 3 -11.19 -16.61 1.95
C ALA A 3 -9.81 -16.23 2.53
N GLY A 4 -9.75 -15.57 3.69
CA GLY A 4 -8.48 -15.22 4.36
C GLY A 4 -7.74 -13.98 3.80
N GLY A 5 -8.36 -13.18 2.93
CA GLY A 5 -7.84 -11.87 2.53
C GLY A 5 -8.02 -10.83 3.64
N HIS A 6 -6.98 -10.05 3.93
CA HIS A 6 -6.96 -9.09 5.05
C HIS A 6 -6.46 -7.69 4.68
N ALA A 7 -6.10 -7.45 3.41
CA ALA A 7 -5.51 -6.19 2.97
C ALA A 7 -5.89 -5.82 1.54
N ILE A 8 -5.76 -4.54 1.20
CA ILE A 8 -5.93 -3.99 -0.15
C ILE A 8 -4.86 -2.93 -0.43
N GLU A 9 -4.39 -2.83 -1.67
CA GLU A 9 -3.57 -1.70 -2.10
C GLU A 9 -4.45 -0.46 -2.31
N VAL A 10 -4.23 0.58 -1.50
CA VAL A 10 -5.02 1.83 -1.54
C VAL A 10 -4.34 2.89 -2.40
N VAL A 11 -3.02 2.79 -2.58
CA VAL A 11 -2.26 3.67 -3.47
C VAL A 11 -1.37 2.84 -4.40
N ASN A 12 -1.57 3.01 -5.70
CA ASN A 12 -0.73 2.48 -6.75
C ASN A 12 -0.20 3.67 -7.58
N GLY A 13 1.10 3.94 -7.47
CA GLY A 13 1.77 5.07 -8.11
C GLY A 13 1.05 6.41 -7.90
N HIS A 14 0.86 7.15 -9.00
CA HIS A 14 0.09 8.39 -9.04
C HIS A 14 -1.34 8.21 -9.55
N GLN A 15 -2.03 7.13 -9.18
CA GLN A 15 -3.45 6.94 -9.53
C GLN A 15 -4.33 8.13 -9.08
N PRO A 16 -5.44 8.45 -9.77
CA PRO A 16 -6.29 9.59 -9.42
C PRO A 16 -6.72 9.62 -7.94
N ALA A 17 -6.74 10.80 -7.32
CA ALA A 17 -7.09 10.94 -5.90
C ALA A 17 -8.50 10.40 -5.57
N ALA A 18 -9.44 10.50 -6.51
CA ALA A 18 -10.77 9.92 -6.36
C ALA A 18 -10.73 8.39 -6.20
N GLN A 19 -9.84 7.71 -6.93
CA GLN A 19 -9.65 6.26 -6.82
C GLN A 19 -9.05 5.86 -5.47
N VAL A 20 -8.07 6.61 -4.98
CA VAL A 20 -7.54 6.46 -3.61
C VAL A 20 -8.68 6.61 -2.60
N GLY A 21 -9.54 7.62 -2.76
CA GLY A 21 -10.70 7.85 -1.90
C GLY A 21 -11.68 6.66 -1.88
N SER A 22 -12.04 6.13 -3.05
CA SER A 22 -12.92 4.96 -3.15
C SER A 22 -12.31 3.72 -2.48
N LEU A 23 -11.02 3.44 -2.70
CA LEU A 23 -10.34 2.31 -2.07
C LEU A 23 -10.21 2.49 -0.55
N ALA A 24 -9.98 3.72 -0.08
CA ALA A 24 -9.95 4.04 1.34
C ALA A 24 -11.32 3.86 2.02
N ILE A 25 -12.43 4.15 1.33
CA ILE A 25 -13.78 3.87 1.84
C ILE A 25 -13.97 2.36 2.01
N LEU A 26 -13.61 1.57 0.99
CA LEU A 26 -13.69 0.10 1.06
C LEU A 26 -12.81 -0.47 2.17
N ALA A 27 -11.59 0.04 2.33
CA ALA A 27 -10.70 -0.41 3.41
C ALA A 27 -11.32 -0.19 4.79
N ARG A 28 -11.98 0.95 5.01
CA ARG A 28 -12.69 1.23 6.27
C ARG A 28 -13.92 0.33 6.45
N GLU A 29 -14.74 0.19 5.41
CA GLU A 29 -15.98 -0.59 5.45
C GLU A 29 -15.72 -2.06 5.79
N PHE A 30 -14.66 -2.65 5.22
CA PHE A 30 -14.33 -4.06 5.39
C PHE A 30 -13.26 -4.32 6.47
N GLY A 31 -12.76 -3.28 7.15
CA GLY A 31 -11.71 -3.41 8.17
C GLY A 31 -10.41 -4.00 7.63
N LEU A 32 -10.02 -3.62 6.40
CA LEU A 32 -8.83 -4.13 5.74
C LEU A 32 -7.59 -3.32 6.13
N LEU A 33 -6.46 -4.02 6.22
CA LEU A 33 -5.14 -3.38 6.21
C LEU A 33 -4.87 -2.76 4.83
N VAL A 34 -3.98 -1.77 4.78
CA VAL A 34 -3.69 -1.06 3.53
C VAL A 34 -2.23 -1.14 3.14
N SER A 35 -1.97 -1.32 1.84
CA SER A 35 -0.63 -1.18 1.25
C SER A 35 -0.59 -0.03 0.26
N ALA A 36 0.64 0.35 -0.10
CA ALA A 36 0.93 1.24 -1.20
C ALA A 36 2.16 0.74 -1.96
N GLY A 37 2.21 1.02 -3.25
CA GLY A 37 3.31 0.64 -4.13
C GLY A 37 3.41 1.57 -5.33
N SER A 38 4.59 1.68 -5.93
CA SER A 38 4.79 2.46 -7.15
C SER A 38 4.36 1.73 -8.42
N ASP A 39 4.28 0.40 -8.36
CA ASP A 39 4.03 -0.45 -9.53
C ASP A 39 5.03 -0.21 -10.68
N PHE A 40 6.29 -0.02 -10.29
CA PHE A 40 7.38 0.28 -11.22
C PHE A 40 7.66 -0.88 -12.17
N HIS A 41 7.67 -0.60 -13.47
CA HIS A 41 7.99 -1.56 -14.54
C HIS A 41 9.22 -1.17 -15.36
N GLY A 42 9.91 -0.09 -14.99
CA GLY A 42 11.05 0.47 -15.70
C GLY A 42 10.98 2.00 -15.76
N PRO A 43 12.11 2.68 -16.01
CA PRO A 43 12.15 4.15 -16.07
C PRO A 43 11.18 4.72 -17.11
N GLY A 44 10.54 5.85 -16.79
CA GLY A 44 9.74 6.61 -17.74
C GLY A 44 8.23 6.48 -17.55
N GLY A 45 7.56 5.66 -18.38
CA GLY A 45 6.08 5.66 -18.49
C GLY A 45 5.30 5.13 -17.28
N TRP A 46 5.99 4.70 -16.23
CA TRP A 46 5.43 4.18 -14.98
C TRP A 46 5.92 5.03 -13.81
N SER A 47 5.32 4.89 -12.62
CA SER A 47 5.82 5.61 -11.44
C SER A 47 7.20 5.08 -11.05
N GLU A 48 8.13 5.98 -10.72
CA GLU A 48 9.49 5.59 -10.34
C GLU A 48 9.51 4.78 -9.04
N ILE A 49 10.61 4.08 -8.77
CA ILE A 49 10.73 3.24 -7.57
C ILE A 49 10.54 4.09 -6.30
N GLY A 50 9.61 3.66 -5.44
CA GLY A 50 9.28 4.38 -4.20
C GLY A 50 8.40 5.63 -4.40
N GLU A 51 7.96 5.90 -5.64
CA GLU A 51 7.10 7.04 -5.94
C GLU A 51 5.64 6.63 -5.99
N TYR A 52 4.84 7.17 -5.07
CA TYR A 52 3.39 6.98 -5.03
C TYR A 52 2.74 8.08 -4.17
N ARG A 53 1.42 8.25 -4.30
CA ARG A 53 0.65 9.21 -3.49
C ARG A 53 0.68 8.86 -1.99
N ALA A 54 0.50 9.84 -1.11
CA ALA A 54 0.40 9.54 0.32
C ALA A 54 -0.81 8.65 0.63
N VAL A 55 -0.61 7.65 1.51
CA VAL A 55 -1.71 6.86 2.09
C VAL A 55 -2.41 7.73 3.14
N PRO A 56 -3.75 7.76 3.19
CA PRO A 56 -4.48 8.44 4.26
C PRO A 56 -4.02 7.95 5.65
N GLU A 57 -3.70 8.89 6.54
CA GLU A 57 -3.03 8.63 7.81
C GLU A 57 -3.86 7.78 8.79
N ASP A 58 -5.19 7.78 8.64
CA ASP A 58 -6.10 7.05 9.52
C ASP A 58 -6.25 5.55 9.15
N LEU A 59 -5.69 5.11 8.03
CA LEU A 59 -5.81 3.73 7.57
C LEU A 59 -4.75 2.83 8.21
N PRO A 60 -5.12 1.59 8.61
CA PRO A 60 -4.19 0.68 9.28
C PRO A 60 -3.22 0.06 8.27
N LEU A 61 -1.94 0.38 8.42
CA LEU A 61 -0.89 0.02 7.47
C LEU A 61 -0.52 -1.47 7.55
N LEU A 62 -0.48 -2.15 6.40
CA LEU A 62 -0.15 -3.59 6.30
C LEU A 62 1.26 -3.89 6.81
N TRP A 63 2.23 -3.01 6.51
CA TRP A 63 3.64 -3.28 6.86
C TRP A 63 3.88 -3.35 8.37
N GLY A 64 3.06 -2.69 9.19
CA GLY A 64 3.12 -2.80 10.66
C GLY A 64 2.87 -4.22 11.18
N ARG A 65 2.33 -5.14 10.35
CA ARG A 65 2.15 -6.56 10.68
C ARG A 65 3.39 -7.41 10.44
N PHE A 66 4.30 -6.97 9.57
CA PHE A 66 5.54 -7.70 9.31
C PHE A 66 6.59 -7.30 10.34
N LYS A 67 7.23 -8.30 10.95
CA LYS A 67 8.37 -8.04 11.82
C LYS A 67 9.52 -7.54 10.93
N HIS A 68 10.11 -6.41 11.27
CA HIS A 68 11.44 -6.09 10.77
C HIS A 68 12.42 -7.02 11.47
N ASP A 69 12.88 -8.05 10.78
CA ASP A 69 14.11 -8.72 11.20
C ASP A 69 15.23 -7.69 11.06
N PRO A 70 16.01 -7.41 12.13
CA PRO A 70 17.16 -6.54 12.00
C PRO A 70 18.07 -7.15 10.92
N ILE A 71 18.50 -6.33 9.97
CA ILE A 71 19.56 -6.73 9.04
C ILE A 71 20.79 -6.96 9.90
N ILE A 72 21.03 -8.20 10.30
CA ILE A 72 22.34 -8.63 10.80
C ILE A 72 23.21 -8.66 9.56
N ALA A 73 23.82 -7.51 9.25
CA ALA A 73 24.94 -7.47 8.33
C ALA A 73 26.08 -8.26 8.98
N SER A 74 26.14 -9.56 8.70
CA SER A 74 27.34 -10.34 8.90
C SER A 74 28.39 -9.79 7.94
N VAL A 75 29.33 -9.03 8.51
CA VAL A 75 30.59 -8.63 7.88
C VAL A 75 31.39 -9.88 7.51
#